data_AF-L8PIW0-F1
#
_entry.id   AF-L8PIW0-F1
#
_cell.length_a   1.000
_cell.length_b   1.000
_cell.length_c   1.000
_cell.angle_alpha   90.00
_cell.angle_beta   90.00
_cell.angle_gamma   90.00
#
_symmetry.space_group_name_H-M   'P 1'
#
loop_
_entity.id
_entity.type
_entity.pdbx_description
1 polymer ?
#
loop_
_entity_poly.entity_id
_entity_poly.type
_entity_poly.pdbx_seq_one_letter_code
_entity_poly.pdbx_strand_id
1 'polypeptide(L)'
;MLHLYPGKVRGLHYHPHFVEYLLFVEGSGVLITKDDAEDPNCKEEFIHVSRGVCTRTPAGVMHSVHAISSLTFIAMLTKPWDECDPPLVQVEPLPHTLERP
;
A
#
# COMPACT_ATOMS: atom_id res chain seq x y z
N MET A 1 1.91 9.90 -9.05
CA MET A 1 1.57 10.55 -7.76
C MET A 1 0.17 10.11 -7.38
N LEU A 2 -0.05 9.78 -6.11
CA LEU A 2 -1.30 9.25 -5.58
C LEU A 2 -1.84 10.23 -4.53
N HIS A 3 -3.16 10.46 -4.56
CA HIS A 3 -3.86 11.32 -3.61
C HIS A 3 -5.00 10.56 -2.97
N LEU A 4 -5.05 10.54 -1.64
CA LEU A 4 -6.12 9.93 -0.86
C LEU A 4 -6.81 11.01 -0.04
N TYR A 5 -8.14 11.01 -0.07
CA TYR A 5 -8.95 11.77 0.89
C TYR A 5 -8.86 11.14 2.29
N PRO A 6 -9.09 11.91 3.37
CA PRO A 6 -9.19 11.36 4.71
C PRO A 6 -10.14 10.16 4.78
N GLY A 7 -9.75 9.10 5.48
CA GLY A 7 -10.52 7.86 5.62
C GLY A 7 -10.48 6.93 4.40
N LYS A 8 -9.75 7.27 3.32
CA LYS A 8 -9.57 6.39 2.17
C LYS A 8 -8.37 5.45 2.34
N VAL A 9 -8.48 4.30 1.70
CA VAL A 9 -7.49 3.23 1.72
C VAL A 9 -7.02 2.92 0.31
N ARG A 10 -5.71 2.68 0.14
CA ARG A 10 -5.14 2.03 -1.05
C ARG A 10 -4.42 0.76 -0.60
N GLY A 11 -4.81 -0.39 -1.14
CA GLY A 11 -4.42 -1.72 -0.65
C GLY A 11 -5.50 -2.72 -1.08
N LEU A 12 -5.68 -3.87 -0.43
CA LEU A 12 -4.71 -4.68 0.30
C LEU A 12 -4.06 -5.59 -0.76
N HIS A 13 -2.80 -5.33 -1.10
CA HIS A 13 -2.13 -6.02 -2.20
C HIS A 13 -0.63 -6.17 -1.96
N TYR A 14 0.01 -6.99 -2.80
CA TYR A 14 1.45 -7.08 -2.91
C TYR A 14 1.90 -7.07 -4.37
N HIS A 15 3.21 -6.85 -4.56
CA HIS A 15 3.87 -6.87 -5.86
C HIS A 15 4.84 -8.05 -5.94
N PRO A 16 4.66 -9.01 -6.87
CA PRO A 16 5.53 -10.19 -6.94
C PRO A 16 6.93 -9.89 -7.47
N HIS A 17 7.07 -8.84 -8.27
CA HIS A 17 8.24 -8.66 -9.14
C HIS A 17 9.15 -7.48 -8.77
N PHE A 18 8.75 -6.63 -7.85
CA PHE A 18 9.51 -5.43 -7.51
C PHE A 18 9.34 -5.00 -6.07
N VAL A 19 10.37 -4.32 -5.57
CA VAL A 19 10.31 -3.48 -4.38
C VAL A 19 9.57 -2.18 -4.75
N GLU A 20 8.62 -1.79 -3.92
CA GLU A 20 7.95 -0.49 -3.98
C GLU A 20 8.50 0.43 -2.89
N TYR A 21 8.83 1.67 -3.26
CA TYR A 21 9.11 2.74 -2.33
C TYR A 21 7.95 3.73 -2.32
N LEU A 22 7.48 4.10 -1.12
CA LEU A 22 6.45 5.12 -0.95
C LEU A 22 7.06 6.35 -0.29
N LEU A 23 7.16 7.44 -1.05
CA LEU A 23 7.54 8.74 -0.51
C LEU A 23 6.30 9.58 -0.22
N PHE A 24 6.02 9.81 1.06
CA PHE A 24 4.92 10.64 1.51
C PHE A 24 5.34 12.12 1.44
N VAL A 25 4.63 12.92 0.66
CA VAL A 25 4.99 14.33 0.38
C VAL A 25 4.04 15.34 1.02
N GLU A 26 2.86 14.90 1.45
CA GLU A 26 1.88 15.73 2.13
C GLU A 26 0.95 14.86 2.99
N GLY A 27 0.47 15.40 4.10
CA GLY A 27 -0.50 14.73 4.97
C GLY A 27 0.11 13.71 5.94
N SER A 28 -0.77 12.89 6.49
CA SER A 28 -0.48 11.83 7.46
C SER A 28 -1.38 10.61 7.25
N GLY A 29 -0.84 9.44 7.56
CA GLY A 29 -1.52 8.16 7.39
C GLY A 29 -0.82 7.06 8.16
N VAL A 30 -1.27 5.83 7.90
CA VAL A 30 -0.63 4.61 8.39
C VAL A 30 -0.40 3.68 7.21
N LEU A 31 0.85 3.25 7.05
CA LEU A 31 1.18 2.10 6.22
C LEU A 31 1.06 0.85 7.08
N ILE A 32 0.24 -0.09 6.64
CA ILE A 32 0.08 -1.40 7.26
C ILE A 32 0.79 -2.41 6.37
N THR A 33 1.63 -3.28 6.93
CA THR A 33 2.32 -4.34 6.20
C THR A 33 2.10 -5.71 6.84
N LYS A 34 2.11 -6.77 6.02
CA LYS A 34 2.05 -8.17 6.46
C LYS A 34 2.97 -8.99 5.56
N ASP A 35 3.92 -9.71 6.16
CA ASP A 35 4.96 -10.44 5.44
C ASP A 35 4.41 -11.62 4.62
N ASP A 36 3.41 -12.32 5.16
CA ASP A 36 2.71 -13.40 4.49
C ASP A 36 1.21 -13.11 4.51
N ALA A 37 0.66 -12.77 3.34
CA ALA A 37 -0.75 -12.44 3.20
C ALA A 37 -1.67 -13.63 3.50
N GLU A 38 -1.22 -14.84 3.15
CA GLU A 38 -2.00 -16.08 3.20
C GLU A 38 -1.99 -16.72 4.60
N ASP A 39 -1.01 -16.39 5.45
CA ASP A 39 -0.99 -16.85 6.84
C ASP A 39 -1.91 -15.99 7.72
N PRO A 40 -3.02 -16.53 8.27
CA PRO A 40 -3.90 -15.78 9.16
C PRO A 40 -3.27 -15.38 10.49
N ASN A 41 -2.14 -15.99 10.88
CA ASN A 41 -1.42 -15.69 12.12
C ASN A 41 -0.25 -14.72 11.92
N CYS A 42 0.10 -14.42 10.67
CA CYS A 42 1.14 -13.44 10.38
C CYS A 42 0.67 -12.06 10.86
N LYS A 43 1.55 -11.39 11.61
CA LYS A 43 1.21 -10.14 12.30
C LYS A 43 1.25 -8.97 11.32
N GLU A 44 0.32 -8.05 11.52
CA GLU A 44 0.39 -6.75 10.87
C GLU A 44 1.37 -5.83 11.61
N GLU A 45 2.15 -5.08 10.83
CA GLU A 45 2.97 -3.98 11.33
C GLU A 45 2.35 -2.65 10.93
N PHE A 46 2.36 -1.69 11.86
CA PHE A 46 1.74 -0.38 11.69
C PHE A 46 2.82 0.70 11.70
N ILE A 47 3.03 1.35 10.57
CA ILE A 47 4.02 2.40 10.39
C ILE A 47 3.28 3.72 10.18
N HIS A 48 3.36 4.62 11.16
CA HIS A 48 2.82 5.96 11.02
C HIS A 48 3.68 6.76 10.04
N VAL A 49 3.04 7.31 9.01
CA VAL A 49 3.71 8.01 7.92
C VAL A 49 3.20 9.45 7.83
N SER A 50 4.10 10.34 7.43
CA SER A 50 3.79 11.75 7.17
C SER A 50 4.80 12.31 6.17
N ARG A 51 4.62 13.58 5.78
CA ARG A 51 5.53 14.27 4.86
C ARG A 51 7.00 14.04 5.21
N GLY A 52 7.78 13.59 4.23
CA GLY A 52 9.22 13.34 4.34
C GLY A 52 9.57 11.89 4.68
N VAL A 53 8.60 11.08 5.11
CA VAL A 53 8.83 9.64 5.33
C VAL A 53 8.89 8.92 3.98
N CYS A 54 9.89 8.05 3.82
CA CYS A 54 10.02 7.15 2.70
C CYS A 54 10.08 5.71 3.23
N THR A 55 9.19 4.85 2.77
CA THR A 55 9.19 3.43 3.14
C THR A 55 9.69 2.56 2.00
N ARG A 56 10.19 1.38 2.32
CA ARG A 56 10.61 0.36 1.36
C ARG A 56 9.83 -0.92 1.64
N THR A 57 8.96 -1.30 0.72
CA THR A 57 8.19 -2.53 0.78
C THR A 57 8.83 -3.59 -0.12
N PRO A 58 9.36 -4.70 0.43
CA PRO A 58 9.90 -5.79 -0.38
C PRO A 58 8.84 -6.44 -1.29
N ALA A 59 9.30 -7.08 -2.37
CA ALA A 59 8.43 -7.89 -3.21
C ALA A 59 7.77 -9.01 -2.38
N GLY A 60 6.50 -9.30 -2.65
CA GLY A 60 5.70 -10.29 -1.93
C GLY A 60 5.09 -9.80 -0.61
N VAL A 61 5.52 -8.66 -0.06
CA VAL A 61 4.96 -8.13 1.19
C VAL A 61 3.65 -7.40 0.92
N MET A 62 2.58 -7.84 1.58
CA MET A 62 1.28 -7.18 1.51
C MET A 62 1.36 -5.84 2.21
N HIS A 63 0.78 -4.82 1.60
CA HIS A 63 0.71 -3.51 2.19
C HIS A 63 -0.58 -2.77 1.85
N SER A 64 -0.95 -1.85 2.74
CA SER A 64 -2.02 -0.87 2.52
C SER A 64 -1.71 0.47 3.17
N VAL A 65 -2.13 1.55 2.54
CA VAL A 65 -2.01 2.92 3.06
C VAL A 65 -3.40 3.41 3.45
N HIS A 66 -3.55 3.79 4.72
CA HIS A 66 -4.77 4.35 5.31
C HIS A 66 -4.54 5.85 5.56
N ALA A 67 -5.36 6.69 4.95
CA ALA A 67 -5.22 8.13 5.04
C ALA A 67 -5.91 8.67 6.31
N ILE A 68 -5.15 9.32 7.21
CA ILE A 68 -5.70 10.03 8.38
C ILE A 68 -6.13 11.44 7.97
N SER A 69 -5.32 12.11 7.16
CA SER A 69 -5.63 13.40 6.53
C SER A 69 -5.54 13.29 5.01
N SER A 70 -5.77 14.39 4.28
CA SER A 70 -5.50 14.43 2.84
C SER A 70 -4.03 14.06 2.61
N LEU A 71 -3.80 12.91 1.97
CA LEU A 71 -2.49 12.28 1.90
C LEU A 71 -2.03 12.21 0.45
N THR A 72 -0.84 12.74 0.18
CA THR A 72 -0.19 12.64 -1.13
C THR A 72 1.11 11.87 -1.00
N PHE A 73 1.31 10.89 -1.89
CA PHE A 73 2.55 10.13 -1.94
C PHE A 73 2.93 9.70 -3.36
N ILE A 74 4.19 9.32 -3.53
CA ILE A 74 4.75 8.85 -4.80
C ILE A 74 5.14 7.39 -4.61
N ALA A 75 4.55 6.51 -5.42
CA ALA A 75 4.99 5.13 -5.55
C ALA A 75 6.11 5.04 -6.60
N MET A 76 7.22 4.41 -6.23
CA MET A 76 8.40 4.24 -7.06
C MET A 76 8.76 2.76 -7.11
N LEU A 77 8.82 2.21 -8.32
CA LEU A 77 8.96 0.77 -8.55
C LEU A 77 10.38 0.45 -9.03
N THR A 78 10.94 -0.65 -8.56
CA THR A 78 12.28 -1.12 -9.00
C THR A 78 12.26 -1.89 -10.32
N LYS A 79 11.08 -2.17 -10.88
CA LYS A 79 10.88 -2.75 -12.21
C LYS A 79 9.70 -2.03 -12.91
N PRO A 80 9.73 -1.83 -14.24
CA PRO A 80 8.59 -1.28 -14.97
C PRO A 80 7.33 -2.12 -14.78
N TRP A 81 6.21 -1.44 -14.53
CA TRP A 81 4.92 -2.08 -14.28
C TRP A 81 4.48 -2.98 -15.44
N ASP A 82 4.60 -2.48 -16.68
CA ASP A 82 4.13 -3.18 -17.88
C ASP A 82 4.98 -4.42 -18.24
N GLU A 83 6.11 -4.65 -17.55
CA GLU A 83 6.95 -5.84 -17.70
C GLU A 83 6.69 -6.89 -16.60
N CYS A 84 5.63 -6.72 -15.82
CA CYS A 84 5.28 -7.59 -14.69
C CYS A 84 3.90 -8.21 -14.91
N ASP A 85 3.79 -9.55 -14.82
CA ASP A 85 2.56 -10.29 -15.04
C ASP A 85 2.37 -11.39 -13.96
N PRO A 86 1.49 -11.17 -12.96
CA PRO A 86 0.74 -9.95 -12.71
C PRO A 86 1.63 -8.87 -12.05
N PRO A 87 1.37 -7.57 -12.28
CA PRO A 87 2.12 -6.51 -11.61
C PRO A 87 1.71 -6.33 -10.14
N LEU A 88 0.48 -6.72 -9.79
CA LEU A 88 -0.14 -6.57 -8.48
C LEU A 88 -1.08 -7.74 -8.24
N VAL A 89 -1.06 -8.29 -7.02
CA VAL A 89 -2.02 -9.31 -6.57
C VAL A 89 -2.84 -8.74 -5.42
N GLN A 90 -4.16 -8.64 -5.61
CA GLN A 90 -5.10 -8.18 -4.60
C GLN A 90 -5.40 -9.33 -3.62
N VAL A 91 -5.25 -9.09 -2.33
CA VAL A 91 -5.46 -10.09 -1.27
C VAL A 91 -6.89 -10.04 -0.73
N GLU A 92 -7.43 -8.83 -0.51
CA GLU A 92 -8.78 -8.64 0.01
C GLU A 92 -9.56 -7.59 -0.80
N PRO A 93 -10.90 -7.65 -0.83
CA PRO A 93 -11.71 -6.59 -1.41
C PRO A 93 -11.41 -5.24 -0.74
N LEU A 94 -11.32 -4.17 -1.52
CA LEU A 94 -11.20 -2.83 -0.96
C LEU A 94 -12.44 -2.50 -0.10
N PRO A 95 -12.30 -1.85 1.06
CA PRO A 95 -13.42 -1.53 1.95
C PRO A 95 -14.48 -0.59 1.31
N HIS A 96 -14.21 0.01 0.15
CA HIS A 96 -15.18 0.80 -0.63
C HIS A 96 -15.76 0.05 -1.84
N THR A 97 -15.38 -1.20 -2.07
CA THR A 97 -15.89 -2.05 -3.17
C THR A 97 -17.01 -3.00 -2.74
N LEU A 98 -17.39 -2.98 -1.46
CA LEU A 98 -18.52 -3.75 -0.90
C LEU A 98 -19.72 -2.87 -0.53
N GLU A 99 -20.03 -1.86 -1.34
CA GLU A 99 -21.37 -1.25 -1.32
C GLU A 99 -21.95 -1.21 -2.73
N ARG A 100 -22.70 -2.25 -3.07
CA ARG A 100 -23.94 -2.17 -3.85
C ARG A 100 -24.94 -3.20 -3.26
N PRO A 101 -26.24 -2.86 -3.26
CA PRO A 101 -27.21 -3.20 -2.21
C PRO A 101 -27.55 -4.68 -2.07
#